data_AF-A0A356UAD6-F1
#
_entry.id   AF-A0A356UAD6-F1
#
_cell.length_a   1.000
_cell.length_b   1.000
_cell.length_c   1.000
_cell.angle_alpha   90.00
_cell.angle_beta   90.00
_cell.angle_gamma   90.00
#
_symmetry.space_group_name_H-M   'P 1'
#
loop_
_entity.id
_entity.type
_entity.pdbx_description
1 polymer ?
#
loop_
_entity_poly.entity_id
_entity_poly.type
_entity_poly.pdbx_seq_one_letter_code
_entity_poly.pdbx_strand_id
1 'polypeptide(L)'
;MSTSINPVLKTIMELSGIKFSVNRNSEVINEIVGLKNKDPNNGRKYIALFPGVDITPGDLLVDAKSREEFFIIATEHEYADGQWFQERAYYGTQEEYTELCLLSAPATETDQPGLIIDYMSYLDSLIKIKSSGSGQDFSALLPEVEKILSGNEISRGRLTEYSELLRENEWLTTALGTILVSWISR
;
A
#
# COMPACT_ATOMS: atom_id res chain seq x y z
N MET A 1 19.56 16.05 -11.43
CA MET A 1 20.65 15.12 -11.79
C MET A 1 20.18 14.30 -12.99
N SER A 2 21.02 14.06 -13.98
CA SER A 2 20.61 13.34 -15.20
C SER A 2 20.53 11.84 -14.87
N THR A 3 19.33 11.30 -14.70
CA THR A 3 19.12 9.87 -14.47
C THR A 3 19.54 9.12 -15.73
N SER A 4 20.69 8.46 -15.70
CA SER A 4 21.15 7.66 -16.83
C SER A 4 20.22 6.45 -16.97
N ILE A 5 19.42 6.43 -18.03
CA ILE A 5 18.51 5.32 -18.33
C ILE A 5 19.32 4.05 -18.55
N ASN A 6 18.94 2.98 -17.85
CA ASN A 6 19.59 1.68 -18.00
C ASN A 6 19.43 1.16 -19.45
N PRO A 7 20.50 0.72 -20.12
CA PRO A 7 20.44 0.30 -21.53
C PRO A 7 19.49 -0.89 -21.76
N VAL A 8 19.35 -1.79 -20.79
CA VAL A 8 18.44 -2.95 -20.90
C VAL A 8 16.99 -2.48 -20.94
N LEU A 9 16.61 -1.59 -20.01
CA LEU A 9 15.27 -1.00 -19.97
C LEU A 9 14.96 -0.26 -21.29
N LYS A 10 15.93 0.53 -21.78
CA LYS A 10 15.78 1.25 -23.05
C LYS A 10 15.50 0.29 -24.21
N THR A 11 16.27 -0.78 -24.35
CA THR A 11 16.08 -1.76 -25.43
C THR A 11 14.71 -2.44 -25.34
N ILE A 12 14.27 -2.83 -24.14
CA ILE A 12 12.95 -3.46 -23.96
C ILE A 12 11.82 -2.50 -24.33
N MET A 13 11.91 -1.23 -23.89
CA MET A 13 10.92 -0.20 -24.21
C MET A 13 10.88 0.11 -25.71
N GLU A 14 12.03 0.12 -26.40
CA GLU A 14 12.07 0.32 -27.86
C GLU A 14 11.44 -0.83 -28.64
N LEU A 15 11.60 -2.07 -28.15
CA LEU A 15 11.09 -3.27 -28.83
C LEU A 15 9.63 -3.58 -28.52
N SER A 16 9.16 -3.26 -27.32
CA SER A 16 7.85 -3.73 -26.81
C SER A 16 7.06 -2.67 -26.05
N GLY A 17 7.57 -1.46 -25.94
CA GLY A 17 6.89 -0.35 -25.30
C GLY A 17 5.63 0.06 -26.05
N ILE A 18 4.63 0.46 -25.27
CA ILE A 18 3.34 1.00 -25.72
C ILE A 18 3.35 2.50 -25.42
N LYS A 19 2.85 3.29 -26.37
CA LYS A 19 2.67 4.73 -26.17
C LYS A 19 1.38 4.98 -25.39
N PHE A 20 1.48 5.75 -24.33
CA PHE A 20 0.36 6.18 -23.52
C PHE A 20 0.25 7.70 -23.52
N SER A 21 -0.98 8.19 -23.62
CA SER A 21 -1.30 9.58 -23.28
C SER A 21 -1.64 9.64 -21.80
N VAL A 22 -0.98 10.52 -21.05
CA VAL A 22 -1.24 10.77 -19.63
C VAL A 22 -2.32 11.83 -19.52
N ASN A 23 -3.47 11.47 -18.97
CA ASN A 23 -4.57 12.37 -18.70
C ASN A 23 -4.66 12.64 -17.19
N ARG A 24 -4.48 13.89 -16.80
CA ARG A 24 -4.62 14.37 -15.43
C ARG A 24 -5.73 15.41 -15.41
N ASN A 25 -6.76 15.20 -14.59
CA ASN A 25 -7.92 16.11 -14.47
C ASN A 25 -8.64 16.43 -15.80
N SER A 26 -8.76 15.44 -16.70
CA SER A 26 -9.38 15.57 -18.04
C SER A 26 -8.53 16.32 -19.09
N GLU A 27 -7.26 16.59 -18.81
CA GLU A 27 -6.32 17.20 -19.76
C GLU A 27 -5.15 16.25 -20.05
N VAL A 28 -4.77 16.14 -21.32
CA VAL A 28 -3.59 15.36 -21.72
C VAL A 28 -2.33 16.17 -21.43
N ILE A 29 -1.61 15.79 -20.39
CA ILE A 29 -0.43 16.53 -19.91
C ILE A 29 0.88 16.03 -20.55
N ASN A 30 0.95 14.78 -20.99
CA ASN A 30 2.16 14.19 -21.52
C ASN A 30 1.90 12.95 -22.40
N GLU A 31 2.88 12.57 -23.22
CA GLU A 31 2.94 11.28 -23.90
C GLU A 31 4.17 10.51 -23.45
N ILE A 32 3.97 9.26 -23.03
CA ILE A 32 5.03 8.43 -22.45
C ILE A 32 5.06 7.05 -23.10
N VAL A 33 6.17 6.33 -22.92
CA VAL A 33 6.31 4.94 -23.33
C VAL A 33 6.37 4.07 -22.07
N GLY A 34 5.56 3.02 -22.05
CA GLY A 34 5.53 2.08 -20.94
C GLY A 34 5.28 0.64 -21.38
N LEU A 35 5.53 -0.29 -20.46
CA LEU A 35 5.33 -1.72 -20.70
C LEU A 35 4.36 -2.30 -19.66
N LYS A 36 3.26 -2.90 -20.13
CA LYS A 36 2.35 -3.64 -19.24
C LYS A 36 3.10 -4.82 -18.62
N ASN A 37 3.08 -4.92 -17.29
CA ASN A 37 3.77 -5.96 -16.54
C ASN A 37 2.96 -6.37 -15.30
N LYS A 38 3.44 -7.39 -14.60
CA LYS A 38 2.83 -7.94 -13.39
C LYS A 38 3.91 -8.15 -12.34
N ASP A 39 3.64 -7.68 -11.12
CA ASP A 39 4.54 -7.85 -9.99
C ASP A 39 4.59 -9.33 -9.60
N PRO A 40 5.78 -9.97 -9.59
CA PRO A 40 5.88 -11.40 -9.32
C PRO A 40 5.52 -11.76 -7.87
N ASN A 41 5.62 -10.82 -6.93
CA ASN A 41 5.43 -11.09 -5.50
C ASN A 41 3.95 -11.08 -5.10
N ASN A 42 3.18 -10.12 -5.60
CA ASN A 42 1.77 -9.91 -5.21
C ASN A 42 0.79 -10.05 -6.38
N GLY A 43 1.29 -10.20 -7.61
CA GLY A 43 0.48 -10.38 -8.80
C GLY A 43 -0.26 -9.11 -9.28
N ARG A 44 0.01 -7.95 -8.70
CA ARG A 44 -0.59 -6.67 -9.14
C ARG A 44 -0.08 -6.29 -10.52
N LYS A 45 -0.97 -5.77 -11.35
CA LYS A 45 -0.62 -5.28 -12.68
C LYS A 45 -0.09 -3.86 -12.56
N TYR A 46 0.93 -3.56 -13.34
CA TYR A 46 1.52 -2.23 -13.40
C TYR A 46 2.03 -1.94 -14.81
N ILE A 47 2.26 -0.66 -15.08
CA ILE A 47 2.97 -0.21 -16.28
C ILE A 47 4.37 0.19 -15.84
N ALA A 48 5.38 -0.52 -16.34
CA ALA A 48 6.77 -0.15 -16.17
C ALA A 48 7.07 1.08 -17.03
N LEU A 49 7.77 2.05 -16.47
CA LEU A 49 8.05 3.34 -17.09
C LEU A 49 9.51 3.73 -16.87
N PHE A 50 9.99 4.68 -17.69
CA PHE A 50 11.31 5.26 -17.45
C PHE A 50 11.39 5.96 -16.09
N PRO A 51 12.57 5.96 -15.45
CA PRO A 51 12.75 6.65 -14.18
C PRO A 51 12.59 8.16 -14.37
N GLY A 52 11.88 8.82 -13.45
CA GLY A 52 11.66 10.27 -13.44
C GLY A 52 10.54 10.78 -14.36
N VAL A 53 9.71 9.90 -14.92
CA VAL A 53 8.48 10.31 -15.63
C VAL A 53 7.49 10.91 -14.64
N ASP A 54 6.84 12.01 -15.02
CA ASP A 54 5.76 12.63 -14.25
C ASP A 54 4.47 11.79 -14.39
N ILE A 55 4.31 10.85 -13.46
CA ILE A 55 3.06 10.14 -13.18
C ILE A 55 2.75 10.27 -11.70
N THR A 56 1.48 10.48 -11.39
CA THR A 56 0.95 10.44 -10.03
C THR A 56 -0.27 9.54 -9.94
N PRO A 57 -0.55 8.98 -8.74
CA PRO A 57 -1.85 8.36 -8.48
C PRO A 57 -3.01 9.31 -8.81
N GLY A 58 -4.08 8.76 -9.40
CA GLY A 58 -5.20 9.52 -9.95
C GLY A 58 -5.07 9.86 -11.44
N ASP A 59 -3.90 9.65 -12.05
CA ASP A 59 -3.73 9.81 -13.50
C ASP A 59 -4.42 8.68 -14.28
N LEU A 60 -4.89 9.01 -15.48
CA LEU A 60 -5.44 8.06 -16.43
C LEU A 60 -4.49 7.91 -17.62
N LEU A 61 -3.87 6.74 -17.75
CA LEU A 61 -3.09 6.39 -18.94
C LEU A 61 -4.01 5.81 -20.00
N VAL A 62 -3.95 6.34 -21.21
CA VAL A 62 -4.72 5.83 -22.35
C VAL A 62 -3.76 5.29 -23.39
N ASP A 63 -3.89 4.00 -23.73
CA ASP A 63 -3.10 3.39 -24.80
C ASP A 63 -3.47 4.03 -26.14
N ALA A 64 -2.49 4.64 -26.81
CA ALA A 64 -2.69 5.36 -28.05
C ALA A 64 -3.21 4.47 -29.21
N LYS A 65 -2.97 3.15 -29.17
CA LYS A 65 -3.42 2.19 -30.18
C LYS A 65 -4.77 1.58 -29.85
N SER A 66 -4.91 1.02 -28.65
CA SER A 66 -6.11 0.26 -28.27
C SER A 66 -7.21 1.13 -27.68
N ARG A 67 -6.88 2.36 -27.26
CA ARG A 67 -7.77 3.25 -26.49
C ARG A 67 -8.20 2.65 -25.14
N GLU A 68 -7.50 1.62 -24.68
CA GLU A 68 -7.70 1.05 -23.35
C GLU A 68 -7.20 2.03 -22.28
N GLU A 69 -7.95 2.12 -21.19
CA GLU A 69 -7.75 3.07 -20.11
C GLU A 69 -7.18 2.39 -18.86
N PHE A 70 -6.17 2.99 -18.26
CA PHE A 70 -5.49 2.48 -17.07
C PHE A 70 -5.45 3.57 -16.02
N PHE A 71 -6.30 3.43 -15.01
CA PHE A 71 -6.35 4.37 -13.90
C PHE A 71 -5.25 4.03 -12.89
N ILE A 72 -4.32 4.97 -12.69
CA ILE A 72 -3.17 4.78 -11.83
C ILE A 72 -3.58 4.97 -10.37
N ILE A 73 -3.33 3.94 -9.56
CA ILE A 73 -3.73 3.91 -8.15
C ILE A 73 -2.55 4.07 -7.19
N ALA A 74 -1.33 3.74 -7.65
CA ALA A 74 -0.11 3.87 -6.88
C ALA A 74 1.11 3.93 -7.81
N THR A 75 2.19 4.56 -7.35
CA THR A 75 3.48 4.64 -8.04
C THR A 75 4.58 4.21 -7.10
N GLU A 76 5.54 3.41 -7.58
CA GLU A 76 6.68 2.94 -6.80
C GLU A 76 7.98 2.97 -7.61
N HIS A 77 9.07 3.39 -6.96
CA HIS A 77 10.41 3.36 -7.52
C HIS A 77 11.02 1.98 -7.39
N GLU A 78 11.45 1.38 -8.51
CA GLU A 78 12.24 0.16 -8.48
C GLU A 78 13.73 0.48 -8.61
N TYR A 79 14.52 -0.10 -7.71
CA TYR A 79 15.98 0.02 -7.70
C TYR A 79 16.63 -1.31 -8.08
N ALA A 80 17.61 -1.24 -8.98
CA ALA A 80 18.51 -2.35 -9.31
C ALA A 80 19.95 -1.88 -9.14
N ASP A 81 20.76 -2.65 -8.41
CA ASP A 81 22.15 -2.31 -8.09
C ASP A 81 22.33 -0.89 -7.49
N GLY A 82 21.36 -0.46 -6.67
CA GLY A 82 21.36 0.87 -6.04
C GLY A 82 21.01 2.02 -6.98
N GLN A 83 20.64 1.75 -8.23
CA GLN A 83 20.20 2.75 -9.21
C GLN A 83 18.70 2.68 -9.44
N TRP A 84 18.04 3.83 -9.54
CA TRP A 84 16.63 3.91 -9.93
C TRP A 84 16.48 3.38 -11.35
N PHE A 85 15.98 2.16 -11.45
CA PHE A 85 15.90 1.40 -12.68
C PHE A 85 14.66 1.77 -13.46
N GLN A 86 13.49 1.71 -12.83
CA GLN A 86 12.22 2.02 -13.47
C GLN A 86 11.20 2.61 -12.47
N GLU A 87 10.17 3.24 -13.02
CA GLU A 87 8.97 3.61 -12.29
C GLU A 87 7.88 2.54 -12.51
N ARG A 88 7.20 2.13 -11.43
CA ARG A 88 6.08 1.19 -11.48
C ARG A 88 4.78 1.94 -11.23
N ALA A 89 4.00 2.16 -12.28
CA ALA A 89 2.67 2.74 -12.16
C ALA A 89 1.62 1.61 -12.05
N TYR A 90 1.18 1.31 -10.83
CA TYR A 90 0.14 0.32 -10.57
C TYR A 90 -1.21 0.88 -10.99
N TYR A 91 -1.99 0.08 -11.71
CA TYR A 91 -3.31 0.46 -12.19
C TYR A 91 -4.38 -0.49 -11.69
N GLY A 92 -5.60 0.03 -11.56
CA GLY A 92 -6.71 -0.68 -10.93
C GLY A 92 -8.03 0.05 -11.12
N THR A 93 -8.99 -0.25 -10.26
CA THR A 93 -10.30 0.40 -10.28
C THR A 93 -10.31 1.67 -9.43
N GLN A 94 -11.33 2.51 -9.62
CA GLN A 94 -11.51 3.71 -8.82
C GLN A 94 -11.84 3.37 -7.36
N GLU A 95 -12.50 2.24 -7.11
CA GLU A 95 -12.74 1.71 -5.76
C GLU A 95 -11.42 1.37 -5.07
N GLU A 96 -10.51 0.65 -5.74
CA GLU A 96 -9.18 0.32 -5.20
C GLU A 96 -8.37 1.59 -4.90
N TYR A 97 -8.45 2.61 -5.75
CA TYR A 97 -7.82 3.91 -5.49
C TYR A 97 -8.44 4.65 -4.30
N THR A 98 -9.76 4.57 -4.14
CA THR A 98 -10.47 5.19 -3.02
C THR A 98 -10.07 4.51 -1.71
N GLU A 99 -10.02 3.18 -1.69
CA GLU A 99 -9.49 2.41 -0.56
C GLU A 99 -8.04 2.79 -0.23
N LEU A 100 -7.18 2.91 -1.25
CA LEU A 100 -5.80 3.36 -1.07
C LEU A 100 -5.71 4.81 -0.55
N CYS A 101 -6.56 5.72 -1.03
CA CYS A 101 -6.66 7.09 -0.52
C CYS A 101 -7.13 7.13 0.93
N LEU A 102 -8.08 6.28 1.32
CA LEU A 102 -8.52 6.16 2.71
C LEU A 102 -7.38 5.67 3.61
N LEU A 103 -6.54 4.76 3.12
CA LEU A 103 -5.35 4.26 3.82
C LEU A 103 -4.21 5.29 3.90
N SER A 104 -4.16 6.27 2.98
CA SER A 104 -3.07 7.25 2.85
C SER A 104 -3.47 8.69 3.15
N ALA A 105 -4.73 8.95 3.49
CA ALA A 105 -5.19 10.25 3.94
C ALA A 105 -4.48 10.63 5.27
N PRO A 106 -3.91 11.84 5.39
CA PRO A 106 -3.59 12.36 6.71
C PRO A 106 -4.90 12.40 7.46
N ALA A 107 -4.95 11.73 8.60
CA ALA A 107 -6.20 11.50 9.29
C ALA A 107 -6.89 12.82 9.63
N THR A 108 -7.83 13.21 8.78
CA THR A 108 -8.76 14.29 9.07
C THR A 108 -9.62 13.81 10.23
N GLU A 109 -9.58 14.57 11.31
CA GLU A 109 -10.43 14.45 12.48
C GLU A 109 -11.90 14.32 12.04
N THR A 110 -12.45 13.10 12.08
CA THR A 110 -13.82 12.73 12.49
C THR A 110 -14.12 11.31 12.01
N ASP A 111 -13.80 10.29 12.82
CA ASP A 111 -14.76 9.31 13.34
C ASP A 111 -13.98 8.30 14.20
N GLN A 112 -14.06 8.43 15.54
CA GLN A 112 -13.49 7.44 16.46
C GLN A 112 -14.00 6.00 16.22
N PRO A 113 -15.23 5.74 15.75
CA PRO A 113 -15.67 4.38 15.43
C PRO A 113 -14.92 3.75 14.26
N GLY A 114 -14.62 4.51 13.20
CA GLY A 114 -14.01 3.98 11.97
C GLY A 114 -12.56 3.51 12.15
N LEU A 115 -11.75 4.29 12.86
CA LEU A 115 -10.35 3.95 13.13
C LEU A 115 -10.19 2.70 13.98
N ILE A 116 -11.08 2.48 14.95
CA ILE A 116 -11.08 1.26 15.75
C ILE A 116 -11.38 0.06 14.86
N ILE A 117 -12.36 0.17 13.95
CA ILE A 117 -12.69 -0.89 12.98
C ILE A 117 -11.48 -1.24 12.10
N ASP A 118 -10.72 -0.23 11.64
CA ASP A 118 -9.54 -0.45 10.81
C ASP A 118 -8.41 -1.14 11.58
N TYR A 119 -8.12 -0.69 12.81
CA TYR A 119 -7.13 -1.35 13.68
C TYR A 119 -7.50 -2.81 13.98
N MET A 120 -8.78 -3.06 14.28
CA MET A 120 -9.27 -4.40 14.56
C MET A 120 -9.20 -5.31 13.32
N SER A 121 -9.54 -4.79 12.14
CA SER A 121 -9.48 -5.53 10.87
C SER A 121 -8.04 -5.88 10.47
N TYR A 122 -7.10 -4.97 10.72
CA TYR A 122 -5.68 -5.21 10.51
C TYR A 122 -5.15 -6.32 11.43
N LEU A 123 -5.43 -6.25 12.73
CA LEU A 123 -4.97 -7.25 13.69
C LEU A 123 -5.55 -8.65 13.39
N ASP A 124 -6.84 -8.73 13.08
CA ASP A 124 -7.50 -9.98 12.71
C ASP A 124 -6.88 -10.62 11.44
N SER A 125 -6.62 -9.80 10.42
CA SER A 125 -5.97 -10.24 9.19
C SER A 125 -4.54 -10.73 9.45
N LEU A 126 -3.78 -9.99 10.28
CA LEU A 126 -2.41 -10.34 10.63
C LEU A 126 -2.35 -11.66 11.41
N ILE A 127 -3.26 -11.84 12.37
CA ILE A 127 -3.41 -13.10 13.11
C ILE A 127 -3.72 -14.24 12.15
N LYS A 128 -4.72 -14.12 11.25
CA LYS A 128 -5.06 -15.17 10.29
C LYS A 128 -3.87 -15.60 9.43
N ILE A 129 -3.08 -14.64 8.96
CA ILE A 129 -1.89 -14.89 8.13
C ILE A 129 -0.77 -15.57 8.94
N LYS A 130 -0.48 -15.09 10.15
CA LYS A 130 0.72 -15.47 10.92
C LYS A 130 0.50 -16.62 11.90
N SER A 131 -0.74 -16.87 12.32
CA SER A 131 -1.09 -17.94 13.27
C SER A 131 -1.41 -19.29 12.61
N SER A 132 -1.41 -19.36 11.27
CA SER A 132 -1.68 -20.59 10.51
C SER A 132 -0.73 -21.72 10.94
N GLY A 133 -1.23 -22.62 11.80
CA GLY A 133 -0.47 -23.75 12.35
C GLY A 133 0.17 -23.54 13.73
N SER A 134 -0.04 -22.40 14.38
CA SER A 134 0.58 -22.07 15.68
C SER A 134 -0.06 -22.76 16.89
N GLY A 135 -1.32 -23.21 16.79
CA GLY A 135 -2.08 -23.80 17.90
C GLY A 135 -2.40 -22.82 19.05
N GLN A 136 -2.03 -21.54 18.90
CA GLN A 136 -2.23 -20.49 19.89
C GLN A 136 -3.58 -19.80 19.70
N ASP A 137 -4.24 -19.48 20.80
CA ASP A 137 -5.57 -18.85 20.80
C ASP A 137 -5.44 -17.34 20.99
N PHE A 138 -5.82 -16.58 19.97
CA PHE A 138 -5.83 -15.12 19.95
C PHE A 138 -7.24 -14.53 20.15
N SER A 139 -8.27 -15.39 20.28
CA SER A 139 -9.68 -14.99 20.28
C SER A 139 -10.04 -14.06 21.45
N ALA A 140 -9.36 -14.21 22.58
CA ALA A 140 -9.60 -13.40 23.77
C ALA A 140 -8.82 -12.07 23.80
N LEU A 141 -7.79 -11.92 22.97
CA LEU A 141 -6.96 -10.70 22.94
C LEU A 141 -7.65 -9.55 22.20
N LEU A 142 -8.22 -9.86 21.02
CA LEU A 142 -8.85 -8.84 20.17
C LEU A 142 -9.97 -8.06 20.88
N PRO A 143 -10.91 -8.69 21.59
CA PRO A 143 -11.93 -7.96 22.34
C PRO A 143 -11.36 -7.06 23.44
N GLU A 144 -10.24 -7.42 24.05
CA GLU A 144 -9.62 -6.60 25.09
C GLU A 144 -8.90 -5.38 24.49
N VAL A 145 -8.26 -5.54 23.33
CA VAL A 145 -7.69 -4.43 22.56
C VAL A 145 -8.79 -3.47 22.10
N GLU A 146 -9.93 -3.99 21.62
CA GLU A 146 -11.08 -3.17 21.24
C GLU A 146 -11.60 -2.34 22.43
N LYS A 147 -11.71 -2.93 23.63
CA LYS A 147 -12.08 -2.19 24.86
C LYS A 147 -11.07 -1.14 25.27
N ILE A 148 -9.78 -1.33 24.95
CA ILE A 148 -8.76 -0.30 25.20
C ILE A 148 -8.97 0.86 24.24
N LEU A 149 -9.10 0.59 22.95
CA LEU A 149 -9.24 1.61 21.90
C LEU A 149 -10.58 2.35 21.96
N SER A 150 -11.62 1.69 22.47
CA SER A 150 -12.95 2.28 22.70
C SER A 150 -13.06 3.06 24.02
N GLY A 151 -12.07 2.93 24.90
CA GLY A 151 -12.01 3.68 26.17
C GLY A 151 -11.24 4.99 26.00
N ASN A 152 -11.12 5.77 27.09
CA ASN A 152 -10.33 7.01 27.09
C ASN A 152 -9.04 6.89 27.93
N GLU A 153 -8.81 5.73 28.55
CA GLU A 153 -7.71 5.53 29.49
C GLU A 153 -7.04 4.16 29.30
N ILE A 154 -5.71 4.13 29.39
CA ILE A 154 -4.91 2.91 29.43
C ILE A 154 -4.37 2.71 30.84
N SER A 155 -4.77 1.61 31.47
CA SER A 155 -4.28 1.20 32.78
C SER A 155 -3.11 0.24 32.66
N ARG A 156 -2.06 0.46 33.45
CA ARG A 156 -0.93 -0.46 33.56
C ARG A 156 -1.42 -1.84 34.00
N GLY A 157 -0.95 -2.89 33.31
CA GLY A 157 -1.29 -4.28 33.61
C GLY A 157 -2.50 -4.85 32.88
N ARG A 158 -3.18 -4.05 32.05
CA ARG A 158 -4.39 -4.46 31.31
C ARG A 158 -4.17 -5.58 30.30
N LEU A 159 -2.93 -5.79 29.86
CA LEU A 159 -2.54 -6.87 28.95
C LEU A 159 -1.66 -7.94 29.62
N THR A 160 -1.57 -7.98 30.95
CA THR A 160 -0.67 -8.90 31.67
C THR A 160 -0.97 -10.36 31.38
N GLU A 161 -2.24 -10.74 31.27
CA GLU A 161 -2.67 -12.11 30.95
C GLU A 161 -2.22 -12.58 29.55
N TYR A 162 -1.92 -11.65 28.65
CA TYR A 162 -1.45 -11.93 27.28
C TYR A 162 0.06 -11.77 27.12
N SER A 163 0.79 -11.49 28.20
CA SER A 163 2.24 -11.20 28.13
C SER A 163 3.06 -12.33 27.50
N GLU A 164 2.70 -13.59 27.76
CA GLU A 164 3.36 -14.74 27.16
C GLU A 164 3.05 -14.87 25.66
N LEU A 165 1.77 -14.74 25.28
CA LEU A 165 1.32 -14.72 23.88
C LEU A 165 2.02 -13.61 23.08
N LEU A 166 2.13 -12.41 23.66
CA LEU A 166 2.81 -11.26 23.06
C LEU A 166 4.32 -11.49 22.94
N ARG A 167 4.94 -12.09 23.96
CA ARG A 167 6.38 -12.42 23.94
C ARG A 167 6.72 -13.45 22.87
N GLU A 168 5.85 -14.45 22.68
CA GLU A 168 6.05 -15.49 21.66
C GLU A 168 5.72 -15.00 20.24
N ASN A 169 4.96 -13.90 20.11
CA ASN A 169 4.57 -13.30 18.84
C ASN A 169 5.05 -11.85 18.76
N GLU A 170 6.35 -11.66 18.50
CA GLU A 170 6.95 -10.33 18.35
C GLU A 170 6.25 -9.47 17.28
N TRP A 171 5.77 -10.09 16.20
CA TRP A 171 4.99 -9.44 15.15
C TRP A 171 3.68 -8.83 15.69
N LEU A 172 3.02 -9.51 16.63
CA LEU A 172 1.77 -9.05 17.25
C LEU A 172 2.04 -7.94 18.25
N THR A 173 3.11 -8.07 19.05
CA THR A 173 3.56 -7.02 19.97
C THR A 173 3.90 -5.73 19.23
N THR A 174 4.58 -5.82 18.09
CA THR A 174 4.95 -4.66 17.26
C THR A 174 3.72 -3.98 16.66
N ALA A 175 2.79 -4.77 16.13
CA ALA A 175 1.52 -4.27 15.59
C ALA A 175 0.71 -3.54 16.67
N LEU A 176 0.52 -4.15 17.83
CA LEU A 176 -0.20 -3.55 18.95
C LEU A 176 0.48 -2.30 19.49
N GLY A 177 1.80 -2.29 19.62
CA GLY A 177 2.55 -1.10 20.05
C GLY A 177 2.34 0.08 19.10
N THR A 178 2.37 -0.18 17.79
CA THR A 178 2.13 0.85 16.77
C THR A 178 0.71 1.42 16.84
N ILE A 179 -0.30 0.54 16.97
CA ILE A 179 -1.70 0.94 17.10
C ILE A 179 -1.91 1.77 18.36
N LEU A 180 -1.40 1.32 19.51
CA LEU A 180 -1.56 2.04 20.78
C LEU A 180 -0.84 3.40 20.75
N VAL A 181 0.37 3.49 20.20
CA VAL A 181 1.08 4.78 20.06
C VAL A 181 0.30 5.72 19.13
N SER A 182 -0.20 5.21 18.00
CA SER A 182 -1.02 5.99 17.07
C SER A 182 -2.33 6.45 17.69
N TRP A 183 -2.94 5.64 18.56
CA TRP A 183 -4.18 5.97 19.25
C TRP A 183 -3.97 7.01 20.36
N ILE A 184 -2.93 6.88 21.20
CA ILE A 184 -2.63 7.83 22.29
C ILE A 184 -2.17 9.20 21.77
N SER A 185 -1.55 9.24 20.59
CA SER A 185 -0.99 10.48 20.02
C SER A 185 -2.04 11.42 19.40
N ARG A 186 -3.33 11.11 19.57
CA ARG A 186 -4.47 11.90 19.10
C ARG A 186 -5.23 12.44 20.30
#